data_AF-A0A969CY09-F1
#
_entry.id   AF-A0A969CY09-F1
#
_cell.length_a   1.000
_cell.length_b   1.000
_cell.length_c   1.000
_cell.angle_alpha   90.00
_cell.angle_beta   90.00
_cell.angle_gamma   90.00
#
_symmetry.space_group_name_H-M   'P 1'
#
loop_
_entity.id
_entity.type
_entity.pdbx_description
1 polymer ?
#
loop_
_entity_poly.entity_id
_entity_poly.type
_entity_poly.pdbx_seq_one_letter_code
_entity_poly.pdbx_strand_id
1 'polypeptide(L)' 'MTVELLLASIAEKPFEKIYPFQLFQLPQRDEIWVKVSDNYGRIISQQLSTGRSFQPEETVILLSPCCDEEQ' A
#
# COMPACT_ATOMS: atom_id res chain seq x y z
N MET A 1 -7.81 23.57 -5.12
CA MET A 1 -6.46 23.00 -5.04
C MET A 1 -6.62 21.51 -4.80
N THR A 2 -6.19 20.68 -5.74
CA THR A 2 -6.14 19.22 -5.55
C THR A 2 -4.75 18.90 -5.04
N VAL A 3 -4.64 18.23 -3.91
CA VAL A 3 -3.36 17.74 -3.38
C VAL A 3 -3.17 16.36 -3.97
N GLU A 4 -2.15 16.16 -4.79
CA GLU A 4 -1.73 14.85 -5.25
C GLU A 4 -0.74 14.26 -4.24
N LEU A 5 -1.03 13.04 -3.78
CA LEU A 5 -0.10 12.29 -2.94
C LEU A 5 0.81 11.46 -3.85
N LEU A 6 2.09 11.83 -3.89
CA LEU A 6 3.11 11.06 -4.61
C LEU A 6 3.64 9.94 -3.70
N LEU A 7 3.53 8.70 -4.16
CA LEU A 7 4.01 7.51 -3.46
C LEU A 7 5.14 6.85 -4.24
N ALA A 8 6.21 6.47 -3.56
CA ALA A 8 7.30 5.66 -4.12
C ALA A 8 7.31 4.25 -3.52
N SER A 9 7.68 3.30 -4.37
CA SER A 9 8.04 1.93 -3.97
C SER A 9 9.35 1.94 -3.20
N ILE A 10 9.35 1.39 -1.99
CA ILE A 10 10.53 1.36 -1.12
C ILE A 10 11.15 -0.03 -1.05
N ALA A 11 10.31 -1.07 -0.94
CA ALA A 11 10.78 -2.43 -0.74
C ALA A 11 9.71 -3.47 -1.09
N GLU A 12 10.14 -4.62 -1.61
CA GLU A 12 9.32 -5.82 -1.69
C GLU A 12 9.47 -6.64 -0.40
N LYS A 13 8.36 -6.95 0.26
CA LYS A 13 8.34 -7.69 1.53
C LYS A 13 7.13 -8.61 1.61
N PRO A 14 7.20 -9.69 2.42
CA PRO A 14 6.01 -10.46 2.78
C PRO A 14 4.98 -9.59 3.50
N PHE A 15 3.69 -9.85 3.28
CA PHE A 15 2.59 -9.11 3.90
C PHE A 15 2.67 -9.09 5.44
N GLU A 16 3.12 -10.17 6.07
CA GLU A 16 3.28 -10.21 7.51
C GLU A 16 4.33 -9.22 8.05
N LYS A 17 5.31 -8.82 7.22
CA LYS A 17 6.43 -7.95 7.61
C LYS A 17 6.13 -6.45 7.49
N ILE A 18 4.98 -6.08 6.93
CA ILE A 18 4.52 -4.69 6.93
C ILE A 18 3.60 -4.43 8.14
N TYR A 19 3.66 -3.22 8.69
CA TYR A 19 2.90 -2.81 9.86
C TYR A 19 1.46 -2.41 9.51
N PRO A 20 0.53 -2.46 10.48
CA PRO A 20 -0.78 -1.85 10.32
C PRO A 20 -0.68 -0.39 9.85
N PHE A 21 -1.59 0.00 8.99
CA PHE A 21 -1.72 1.31 8.33
C PHE A 21 -0.61 1.68 7.34
N GLN A 22 0.31 0.77 7.04
CA GLN A 22 1.25 0.99 5.93
C GLN A 22 0.55 0.81 4.58
N LEU A 23 0.96 1.65 3.63
CA LEU A 23 0.50 1.59 2.25
C LEU A 23 1.33 0.58 1.47
N PHE A 24 0.67 -0.18 0.61
CA PHE A 24 1.35 -1.14 -0.24
C PHE A 24 0.62 -1.34 -1.57
N GLN A 25 1.30 -1.99 -2.51
CA GLN A 25 0.80 -2.41 -3.80
C GLN A 25 1.03 -3.91 -3.98
N LEU A 26 0.25 -4.50 -4.89
CA LEU A 26 0.49 -5.85 -5.35
C LEU A 26 1.40 -5.84 -6.57
N PRO A 27 2.32 -6.81 -6.71
CA PRO A 27 3.05 -6.97 -7.97
C PRO A 27 2.05 -7.09 -9.12
N GLN A 28 2.15 -6.23 -10.12
CA GLN A 28 1.27 -6.16 -11.31
C GLN A 28 -0.11 -5.52 -11.11
N ARG A 29 -0.37 -4.82 -10.00
CA ARG A 29 -1.57 -4.00 -9.84
C ARG A 29 -1.24 -2.58 -9.37
N ASP A 30 -1.91 -1.61 -9.98
CA ASP A 30 -1.71 -0.19 -9.66
C ASP A 30 -2.56 0.27 -8.46
N GLU A 31 -3.36 -0.62 -7.89
CA GLU A 31 -4.23 -0.37 -6.74
C GLU A 31 -3.39 -0.08 -5.49
N ILE A 32 -3.65 1.02 -4.80
CA ILE A 32 -3.05 1.32 -3.50
C ILE A 32 -3.88 0.63 -2.42
N TRP A 33 -3.20 -0.13 -1.57
CA TRP A 33 -3.78 -0.83 -0.43
C TRP A 33 -3.26 -0.27 0.89
N VAL A 34 -4.03 -0.44 1.95
CA VAL A 34 -3.61 -0.21 3.34
C VAL A 34 -3.78 -1.49 4.15
N LYS A 35 -2.78 -1.85 4.94
CA LYS A 35 -2.90 -2.98 5.88
C LYS A 35 -3.74 -2.56 7.07
N VAL A 36 -4.80 -3.30 7.38
CA VAL A 36 -5.72 -2.96 8.48
C VAL A 36 -5.49 -3.88 9.68
N SER A 37 -5.13 -5.14 9.44
CA SER A 37 -4.79 -6.12 10.47
C SER A 37 -3.75 -7.12 9.95
N ASP A 38 -3.38 -8.11 10.77
CA ASP A 38 -2.32 -9.09 10.49
C ASP A 38 -2.45 -9.81 9.15
N ASN A 39 -3.68 -10.03 8.68
CA ASN A 39 -4.00 -10.77 7.46
C ASN A 39 -4.99 -10.05 6.54
N TYR A 40 -5.29 -8.77 6.75
CA TYR A 40 -6.33 -8.07 5.99
C TYR A 40 -5.88 -6.70 5.51
N GLY A 41 -6.16 -6.41 4.23
CA GLY A 41 -5.90 -5.13 3.61
C GLY A 41 -7.13 -4.58 2.89
N ARG A 42 -7.18 -3.26 2.71
CA ARG A 42 -8.25 -2.55 1.97
C ARG A 42 -7.67 -1.67 0.88
N ILE A 43 -8.37 -1.57 -0.25
CA ILE A 43 -8.05 -0.64 -1.32
C ILE A 43 -8.41 0.78 -0.90
N ILE A 44 -7.51 1.72 -1.20
CA ILE A 44 -7.75 3.16 -1.17
C ILE A 44 -8.15 3.59 -2.58
N SER A 45 -9.45 3.80 -2.79
CA SER A 45 -10.00 4.28 -4.06
C SER A 45 -11.16 5.22 -3.81
N GLN A 46 -11.32 6.22 -4.68
CA GLN A 46 -12.43 7.15 -4.65
C GLN A 46 -13.75 6.52 -5.14
N GLN A 47 -13.67 5.38 -5.83
CA GLN A 47 -14.84 4.71 -6.43
C GLN A 47 -15.36 3.57 -5.56
N LEU A 48 -14.45 2.76 -5.01
CA LEU A 48 -14.81 1.52 -4.30
C LEU A 48 -13.81 1.21 -3.19
N SER A 49 -14.30 0.88 -1.99
CA SER A 49 -13.47 0.35 -0.91
C SER A 49 -13.75 -1.14 -0.74
N THR A 50 -12.94 -1.98 -1.38
CA THR A 50 -12.92 -3.43 -1.16
C THR A 50 -11.74 -3.80 -0.28
N GLY A 51 -11.87 -4.91 0.45
CA GLY A 51 -10.76 -5.50 1.17
C GLY A 51 -10.67 -6.99 0.92
N ARG A 52 -9.51 -7.56 1.21
CA ARG A 52 -9.26 -8.99 1.06
C ARG A 52 -8.31 -9.47 2.13
N SER A 53 -8.35 -10.78 2.38
CA SER A 53 -7.35 -11.44 3.19
C SER A 53 -6.10 -11.75 2.37
N PHE A 54 -4.94 -11.67 3.01
CA PHE A 54 -3.63 -11.93 2.42
C PHE A 54 -2.99 -13.11 3.13
N GLN A 55 -2.22 -13.91 2.39
CA GLN A 55 -1.36 -14.91 3.03
C GLN A 55 -0.17 -14.21 3.69
N PRO A 56 0.33 -14.67 4.85
CA PRO A 56 1.47 -14.04 5.53
C PRO A 56 2.68 -13.84 4.60
N GLU A 57 2.97 -14.85 3.77
CA GLU A 57 4.11 -14.87 2.85
C GLU A 57 3.84 -14.20 1.50
N GLU A 58 2.64 -13.66 1.28
CA GLU A 58 2.31 -12.99 0.01
C GLU A 58 3.18 -11.73 -0.16
N THR A 59 3.93 -11.67 -1.26
CA THR A 59 4.81 -10.54 -1.56
C THR A 59 4.01 -9.29 -1.90
N VAL A 60 4.32 -8.20 -1.23
CA VAL A 60 3.77 -6.86 -1.48
C VAL A 60 4.87 -5.83 -1.66
N ILE A 61 4.55 -4.74 -2.36
CA ILE A 61 5.44 -3.61 -2.58
C ILE A 61 5.06 -2.54 -1.56
N LEU A 62 5.90 -2.27 -0.57
CA LEU A 62 5.69 -1.21 0.41
C LEU A 62 5.83 0.16 -0.24
N LEU A 63 4.87 1.04 0.03
CA LEU A 63 4.84 2.42 -0.45
C LEU A 63 5.08 3.41 0.69
N SER A 64 5.74 4.52 0.38
CA SER A 64 5.87 5.70 1.26
C SER A 64 5.65 6.96 0.44
N PRO A 65 5.18 8.06 1.07
CA PRO A 65 5.29 9.38 0.47
C PRO A 65 6.70 9.59 -0.08
N CYS A 66 6.79 10.04 -1.33
CA CYS A 66 8.00 10.69 -1.79
C CYS A 66 8.16 11.95 -0.93
N CYS A 67 9.31 12.14 -0.30
CA CYS A 67 9.68 13.50 0.02
C CYS A 67 9.86 14.20 -1.33
N ASP A 68 9.01 15.17 -1.63
CA ASP A 68 9.41 16.21 -2.56
C ASP A 68 10.72 16.77 -2.00
N GLU A 69 11.83 16.52 -2.69
CA GLU A 69 12.93 17.47 -2.62
C GLU A 69 12.36 18.75 -3.24
N GLU A 70 11.88 19.66 -2.40
CA GLU A 70 11.63 21.05 -2.79
C GLU A 70 12.93 21.56 -3.45
N GLN A 71 12.95 21.64 -4.78
CA GLN A 71 13.96 22.36 -5.57
C GLN A 71 13.47 23.76 -5.92
#